data_AF-A0A3N5QNW1-F1
#
_entry.id   AF-A0A3N5QNW1-F1
#
_cell.length_a   1.000
_cell.length_b   1.000
_cell.length_c   1.000
_cell.angle_alpha   90.00
_cell.angle_beta   90.00
_cell.angle_gamma   90.00
#
_symmetry.space_group_name_H-M   'P 1'
#
loop_
_entity.id
_entity.type
_entity.pdbx_description
1 polymer ?
#
loop_
_entity_poly.entity_id
_entity_poly.type
_entity_poly.pdbx_seq_one_letter_code
_entity_poly.pdbx_strand_id
1 'polypeptide(L)'
;CYATYDNQQATMELLNQRADFAVVVGGYNSSNTGHLVELCEEKITTYFISGDEKIISPNEMLHFDIHSKKEIVSNNFIPEKETVDIILTSGASCPDAVLDRVLQKLLLCFKNTEPIESVLSKYLAEA
;
A
#
# COMPACT_ATOMS: atom_id res chain seq x y z
N CYS A 1 -15.02 -13.54 8.45
CA CYS A 1 -16.18 -12.76 8.96
C CYS A 1 -16.65 -11.80 7.86
N TYR A 2 -17.77 -11.10 8.04
CA TYR A 2 -18.31 -10.19 7.01
C TYR A 2 -17.30 -9.08 6.61
N ALA A 3 -16.63 -8.47 7.59
CA ALA A 3 -15.59 -7.46 7.35
C ALA A 3 -14.39 -7.99 6.52
N THR A 4 -14.01 -9.26 6.68
CA THR A 4 -12.96 -9.88 5.85
C THR A 4 -13.43 -10.05 4.40
N TYR A 5 -14.70 -10.42 4.21
CA TYR A 5 -15.28 -10.61 2.88
C TYR A 5 -15.41 -9.28 2.13
N ASP A 6 -15.91 -8.23 2.80
CA ASP A 6 -16.01 -6.88 2.20
C ASP A 6 -14.63 -6.35 1.78
N ASN A 7 -13.61 -6.48 2.63
CA ASN A 7 -12.25 -6.03 2.26
C ASN A 7 -11.67 -6.82 1.09
N GLN A 8 -11.97 -8.12 0.99
CA GLN A 8 -11.55 -8.95 -0.14
C GLN A 8 -12.29 -8.55 -1.42
N GLN A 9 -13.61 -8.32 -1.36
CA GLN A 9 -14.40 -7.87 -2.51
C GLN A 9 -13.95 -6.49 -3.00
N ALA A 10 -13.80 -5.52 -2.09
CA ALA A 10 -13.33 -4.17 -2.42
C ALA A 10 -11.93 -4.23 -3.06
N THR A 11 -11.04 -5.09 -2.56
CA THR A 11 -9.70 -5.26 -3.15
C THR A 11 -9.76 -5.96 -4.50
N MET A 12 -10.62 -6.96 -4.69
CA MET A 12 -10.82 -7.59 -5.99
C MET A 12 -11.35 -6.61 -7.04
N GLU A 13 -12.27 -5.72 -6.66
CA GLU A 13 -12.76 -4.64 -7.52
C GLU A 13 -11.65 -3.64 -7.85
N LEU A 14 -10.86 -3.25 -6.85
CA LEU A 14 -9.70 -2.36 -7.01
C LEU A 14 -8.65 -2.97 -7.97
N LEU A 15 -8.41 -4.28 -7.87
CA LEU A 15 -7.53 -5.04 -8.76
C LEU A 15 -8.06 -5.18 -10.19
N ASN A 16 -9.30 -4.76 -10.49
CA ASN A 16 -9.79 -4.64 -11.86
C ASN A 16 -9.46 -3.25 -12.46
N GLN A 17 -8.99 -2.31 -11.65
CA GLN A 17 -8.48 -1.03 -12.13
C GLN A 17 -7.00 -1.14 -12.52
N ARG A 18 -6.55 -0.22 -13.37
CA ARG A 18 -5.14 -0.15 -13.75
C ARG A 18 -4.33 0.41 -12.59
N ALA A 19 -3.37 -0.36 -12.10
CA ALA A 19 -2.37 0.06 -11.14
C ALA A 19 -1.00 -0.47 -11.57
N ASP A 20 0.09 0.08 -11.03
CA ASP A 20 1.45 -0.39 -11.33
C ASP A 20 2.03 -1.29 -10.24
N PHE A 21 1.66 -1.02 -8.99
CA PHE A 21 1.95 -1.90 -7.87
C PHE A 21 0.92 -1.74 -6.76
N ALA A 22 0.88 -2.73 -5.87
CA ALA A 22 0.12 -2.72 -4.65
C ALA A 22 1.03 -2.66 -3.42
N VAL A 23 0.60 -1.95 -2.40
CA VAL A 23 1.17 -1.98 -1.05
C VAL A 23 0.07 -2.47 -0.11
N VAL A 24 0.32 -3.62 0.50
CA VAL A 24 -0.57 -4.21 1.50
C VAL A 24 0.05 -4.01 2.88
N VAL A 25 -0.70 -3.38 3.79
CA VAL A 25 -0.21 -3.07 5.14
C VAL A 25 -0.84 -3.99 6.19
N GLY A 26 -0.01 -4.59 7.04
CA GLY A 26 -0.48 -5.35 8.20
C GLY A 26 0.56 -6.29 8.81
N GLY A 27 0.15 -7.03 9.85
CA GLY A 27 1.05 -7.97 10.51
C GLY A 27 1.28 -9.24 9.70
N TYR A 28 2.53 -9.69 9.58
CA TYR A 28 2.93 -10.87 8.79
C TYR A 28 2.32 -12.20 9.27
N ASN A 29 1.82 -12.26 10.51
CA ASN A 29 1.13 -13.43 11.07
C ASN A 29 -0.40 -13.40 10.86
N SER A 30 -0.94 -12.36 10.22
CA SER A 30 -2.37 -12.23 9.93
C SER A 30 -2.71 -13.05 8.69
N SER A 31 -3.45 -14.16 8.86
CA SER A 31 -3.93 -14.97 7.73
C SER A 31 -4.80 -14.16 6.76
N ASN A 32 -5.60 -13.23 7.28
CA ASN A 32 -6.46 -12.38 6.46
C ASN A 32 -5.64 -11.41 5.60
N THR A 33 -4.55 -10.87 6.15
CA THR A 33 -3.66 -9.97 5.40
C THR A 33 -2.84 -10.77 4.39
N GLY A 34 -2.33 -11.94 4.77
CA GLY A 34 -1.62 -12.83 3.84
C GLY A 34 -2.48 -13.21 2.65
N HIS A 35 -3.76 -13.55 2.86
CA HIS A 35 -4.67 -13.85 1.75
C HIS A 35 -4.91 -12.64 0.84
N LEU A 36 -4.93 -11.42 1.39
CA LEU A 36 -5.02 -10.21 0.60
C LEU A 36 -3.81 -10.02 -0.31
N VAL A 37 -2.61 -10.33 0.21
CA VAL A 37 -1.36 -10.31 -0.56
C VAL A 37 -1.43 -11.33 -1.69
N GLU A 38 -1.86 -12.57 -1.42
CA GLU A 38 -2.03 -13.61 -2.45
C GLU A 38 -2.94 -13.13 -3.59
N LEU A 39 -4.10 -12.53 -3.26
CA LEU A 39 -5.04 -12.01 -4.27
C LEU A 39 -4.43 -10.88 -5.13
N CYS A 40 -3.63 -10.00 -4.54
CA CYS A 40 -2.96 -8.94 -5.28
C CYS A 40 -1.83 -9.51 -6.16
N GLU A 41 -1.02 -10.44 -5.65
CA GLU A 41 0.08 -11.08 -6.37
C GLU A 41 -0.35 -11.83 -7.64
N GLU A 42 -1.61 -12.29 -7.71
CA GLU A 42 -2.17 -12.90 -8.93
C GLU A 42 -2.23 -11.93 -10.13
N LYS A 43 -2.22 -10.62 -9.88
CA LYS A 43 -2.48 -9.60 -10.90
C LYS A 43 -1.39 -8.54 -11.00
N ILE A 44 -0.74 -8.21 -9.89
CA ILE A 44 0.15 -7.04 -9.81
C ILE A 44 1.30 -7.27 -8.83
N THR A 45 2.44 -6.63 -9.10
CA THR A 45 3.54 -6.57 -8.15
C THR A 45 3.04 -6.03 -6.81
N THR A 46 3.23 -6.80 -5.75
CA THR A 46 2.67 -6.51 -4.44
C THR A 46 3.78 -6.46 -3.40
N TYR A 47 3.77 -5.41 -2.58
CA TYR A 47 4.69 -5.24 -1.47
C TYR A 47 3.93 -5.35 -0.15
N PHE A 48 4.23 -6.37 0.63
CA PHE A 48 3.62 -6.58 1.95
C PHE A 48 4.49 -6.00 3.05
N ILE A 49 4.03 -4.96 3.74
CA ILE A 49 4.80 -4.26 4.77
C ILE A 49 4.06 -4.19 6.10
N SER A 50 4.81 -4.16 7.20
CA SER A 50 4.25 -3.98 8.55
C SER A 50 3.94 -2.52 8.90
N GLY A 51 4.58 -1.56 8.24
CA GLY A 51 4.51 -0.14 8.58
C GLY A 51 5.39 0.73 7.70
N ASP A 52 5.40 2.03 7.98
CA ASP A 52 6.09 3.06 7.19
C ASP A 52 7.62 2.96 7.24
N GLU A 53 8.16 2.37 8.30
CA GLU A 53 9.61 2.13 8.48
C GLU A 53 10.21 1.22 7.40
N LYS A 54 9.35 0.47 6.70
CA LYS A 54 9.71 -0.47 5.64
C LYS A 54 10.01 0.21 4.31
N ILE A 55 9.56 1.44 4.12
CA ILE A 55 9.92 2.28 2.98
C ILE A 55 11.22 3.01 3.33
N ILE A 56 12.34 2.40 2.95
CA ILE A 56 13.68 2.87 3.34
C ILE A 56 14.03 4.15 2.60
N SER A 57 13.77 4.19 1.30
CA SER A 57 14.01 5.33 0.42
C SER A 57 13.07 5.30 -0.79
N PRO A 58 13.04 6.34 -1.64
CA PRO A 58 12.26 6.32 -2.88
C PRO A 58 12.61 5.16 -3.82
N ASN A 59 13.80 4.58 -3.66
CA ASN A 59 14.30 3.49 -4.50
C ASN A 59 14.35 2.14 -3.76
N GLU A 60 14.07 2.08 -2.46
CA GLU A 60 14.32 0.86 -1.68
C GLU A 60 13.20 0.61 -0.67
N MET A 61 12.64 -0.60 -0.70
CA MET A 61 11.62 -1.07 0.23
C MET A 61 11.98 -2.45 0.77
N LEU A 62 11.84 -2.62 2.08
CA LEU A 62 11.92 -3.90 2.77
C LEU A 62 10.52 -4.47 2.96
N HIS A 63 10.18 -5.56 2.31
CA HIS A 63 8.83 -6.13 2.37
C HIS A 63 8.88 -7.64 2.62
N PHE A 64 7.80 -8.20 3.12
CA PHE A 64 7.71 -9.60 3.50
C PHE A 64 7.20 -10.45 2.35
N ASP A 65 8.05 -11.36 1.88
CA ASP A 65 7.65 -12.39 0.93
C ASP A 65 6.97 -13.54 1.69
N ILE A 66 5.68 -13.75 1.42
CA ILE A 66 4.86 -14.77 2.08
C ILE A 66 5.27 -16.19 1.72
N HIS A 67 5.90 -16.40 0.54
CA HIS A 67 6.30 -17.71 0.04
C HIS A 67 7.60 -18.17 0.70
N SER A 68 8.59 -17.27 0.80
CA SER A 68 9.85 -17.56 1.49
C SER A 68 9.80 -17.30 3.01
N LYS A 69 8.74 -16.64 3.49
CA LYS A 69 8.52 -16.21 4.88
C LYS A 69 9.65 -15.36 5.44
N LYS A 70 10.17 -14.44 4.63
CA LYS A 70 11.30 -13.56 4.98
C LYS A 70 11.06 -12.15 4.47
N GLU A 71 11.66 -11.20 5.16
CA GLU A 71 11.79 -9.85 4.60
C GLU A 71 12.87 -9.84 3.52
N ILE A 72 12.52 -9.26 2.37
CA ILE A 72 13.38 -9.09 1.22
C ILE A 72 13.41 -7.61 0.83
N VAL A 73 14.52 -7.19 0.24
CA VAL A 73 14.68 -5.81 -0.25
C VAL A 73 14.37 -5.77 -1.73
N SER A 74 13.48 -4.86 -2.12
CA SER A 74 13.23 -4.51 -3.51
C SER A 74 13.78 -3.13 -3.82
N ASN A 75 14.61 -3.07 -4.85
CA ASN A 75 15.15 -1.83 -5.40
C ASN A 75 14.29 -1.36 -6.58
N ASN A 76 14.24 -0.05 -6.80
CA ASN A 76 13.47 0.61 -7.85
C ASN A 76 12.00 0.15 -7.88
N PHE A 77 11.37 0.08 -6.70
CA PHE A 77 9.99 -0.41 -6.56
C PHE A 77 8.95 0.54 -7.20
N ILE A 78 9.31 1.83 -7.37
CA ILE A 78 8.49 2.82 -8.07
C ILE A 78 8.88 2.81 -9.56
N PRO A 79 7.93 2.60 -10.48
CA PRO A 79 8.21 2.64 -11.91
C PRO A 79 8.53 4.06 -12.39
N GLU A 80 9.46 4.19 -13.33
CA GLU A 80 9.82 5.47 -13.95
C GLU A 80 8.74 5.94 -14.94
N LYS A 81 7.71 6.63 -14.45
CA LYS A 81 6.65 7.24 -15.28
C LYS A 81 6.09 8.52 -14.66
N GLU A 82 5.36 9.28 -15.47
CA GLU A 82 4.83 10.61 -15.09
C GLU A 82 3.74 10.54 -14.00
N THR A 83 2.85 9.56 -14.08
CA THR A 83 1.77 9.35 -13.09
C THR A 83 1.82 7.91 -12.65
N VAL A 84 1.91 7.65 -11.34
CA VAL A 84 1.97 6.31 -10.72
C VAL A 84 0.68 6.00 -9.98
N ASP A 85 0.07 4.87 -10.35
CA ASP A 85 -1.19 4.39 -9.82
C ASP A 85 -0.87 3.28 -8.81
N ILE A 86 -1.05 3.59 -7.52
CA ILE A 86 -0.68 2.70 -6.42
C ILE A 86 -1.96 2.21 -5.76
N ILE A 87 -2.09 0.89 -5.66
CA ILE A 87 -3.08 0.29 -4.76
C ILE A 87 -2.51 0.35 -3.35
N LEU A 88 -3.17 1.06 -2.44
CA LEU A 88 -2.84 1.04 -1.01
C LEU A 88 -4.01 0.45 -0.24
N THR A 89 -3.77 -0.69 0.42
CA THR A 89 -4.80 -1.40 1.18
C THR A 89 -4.21 -2.00 2.46
N SER A 90 -5.06 -2.47 3.36
CA SER A 90 -4.62 -3.06 4.63
C SER A 90 -5.51 -4.22 5.07
N GLY A 91 -4.93 -5.09 5.91
CA GLY A 91 -5.73 -6.10 6.59
C GLY A 91 -6.69 -5.46 7.61
N ALA A 92 -7.83 -6.10 7.87
CA ALA A 92 -8.88 -5.58 8.76
C ALA A 92 -8.44 -5.27 10.21
N SER A 93 -7.25 -5.71 10.62
CA SER A 93 -6.68 -5.45 11.95
C SER A 93 -5.55 -4.42 11.95
N CYS A 94 -5.24 -3.80 10.81
CA CYS A 94 -4.25 -2.73 10.73
C CYS A 94 -4.86 -1.43 11.26
N PRO A 95 -4.26 -0.77 12.27
CA PRO A 95 -4.73 0.54 12.72
C PRO A 95 -4.65 1.58 11.60
N ASP A 96 -5.67 2.42 11.46
CA ASP A 96 -5.74 3.47 10.43
C ASP A 96 -4.52 4.40 10.48
N ALA A 97 -4.03 4.72 11.68
CA ALA A 97 -2.84 5.54 11.86
C ALA A 97 -1.56 4.92 11.25
N VAL A 98 -1.48 3.59 11.12
CA VAL A 98 -0.34 2.94 10.46
C VAL A 98 -0.48 3.06 8.95
N LEU A 99 -1.69 2.87 8.42
CA LEU A 99 -1.98 3.05 7.00
C LEU A 99 -1.72 4.49 6.55
N ASP A 100 -2.14 5.47 7.35
CA ASP A 100 -1.89 6.89 7.09
C ASP A 100 -0.40 7.24 7.06
N ARG A 101 0.40 6.73 8.00
CA ARG A 101 1.86 6.93 7.96
C ARG A 101 2.50 6.31 6.71
N VAL A 102 2.04 5.13 6.29
CA VAL A 102 2.50 4.51 5.04
C VAL A 102 2.16 5.39 3.84
N LEU A 103 0.94 5.89 3.77
CA LEU A 103 0.52 6.83 2.71
C LEU A 103 1.42 8.06 2.68
N GLN A 104 1.62 8.72 3.81
CA GLN A 104 2.48 9.90 3.90
C GLN A 104 3.92 9.59 3.50
N LYS A 105 4.46 8.44 3.92
CA LYS A 105 5.80 8.00 3.57
C LYS A 105 5.96 7.72 2.08
N LEU A 106 4.95 7.10 1.45
CA LEU A 106 4.91 6.89 -0.01
C LEU A 106 4.88 8.22 -0.77
N LEU A 107 4.09 9.20 -0.32
CA LEU A 107 4.04 10.52 -0.93
C LEU A 107 5.42 11.19 -0.94
N LEU A 108 6.20 11.07 0.15
CA LEU A 108 7.56 11.59 0.23
C LEU A 108 8.54 10.95 -0.77
N CYS A 109 8.18 9.85 -1.43
CA CYS A 109 8.97 9.26 -2.50
C CYS A 109 8.82 10.00 -3.84
N PHE A 110 7.82 10.87 -3.97
CA PHE A 110 7.54 11.63 -5.19
C PHE A 110 8.02 13.08 -5.07
N LYS A 111 8.41 13.65 -6.23
CA LYS A 111 8.73 15.08 -6.33
C LYS A 111 7.43 15.89 -6.45
N ASN A 112 7.43 17.14 -5.97
CA ASN A 112 6.28 18.05 -6.05
C ASN A 112 5.00 17.60 -5.32
N THR A 113 5.11 16.99 -4.14
CA THR A 113 3.94 16.78 -3.28
C THR A 113 3.43 18.10 -2.71
N GLU A 114 2.12 18.35 -2.81
CA GLU A 114 1.51 19.44 -2.06
C GLU A 114 1.45 19.10 -0.56
N PRO A 115 1.70 20.08 0.34
CA PRO A 115 1.49 19.88 1.77
C PRO A 115 0.05 19.50 2.08
N ILE A 116 -0.14 18.63 3.08
CA ILE A 116 -1.47 18.15 3.50
C ILE A 116 -2.38 19.33 3.83
N GLU A 117 -1.86 20.34 4.51
CA GLU A 117 -2.60 21.55 4.90
C GLU A 117 -3.12 22.32 3.68
N SER A 118 -2.33 22.39 2.60
CA SER A 118 -2.73 23.02 1.34
C SER A 118 -3.89 22.28 0.70
N VAL A 119 -3.79 20.96 0.61
CA VAL A 119 -4.82 20.10 0.01
C VAL A 119 -6.11 20.15 0.83
N LEU A 120 -6.01 20.05 2.15
CA LEU A 120 -7.16 20.09 3.06
C LEU A 120 -7.89 21.44 3.00
N SER A 121 -7.13 22.54 2.91
CA SER A 121 -7.70 23.89 2.77
C SER A 121 -8.51 24.03 1.49
N LYS A 122 -8.01 23.49 0.37
CA LYS A 122 -8.72 23.50 -0.93
C LYS A 122 -10.02 22.69 -0.84
N TYR A 123 -9.94 21.47 -0.31
CA TYR A 123 -11.11 20.60 -0.19
C TYR A 123 -12.22 21.22 0.69
N LEU A 124 -11.85 21.79 1.84
CA LEU A 124 -12.82 22.45 2.74
C LEU A 124 -13.37 23.76 2.17
N ALA A 125 -12.66 24.42 1.26
CA ALA A 125 -13.17 25.61 0.57
C ALA A 125 -14.15 25.26 -0.57
N GLU A 126 -14.14 24.02 -1.05
CA GLU A 126 -14.98 23.51 -2.13
C GLU A 126 -16.21 22.72 -1.62
N ALA A 127 -16.29 22.42 -0.32
CA ALA A 127 -17.38 21.71 0.34
C ALA A 127 -18.41 22.64 0.98
#